data_AF-A0A955YHK4-F1
#
_entry.id   AF-A0A955YHK4-F1
#
_cell.length_a   1.000
_cell.length_b   1.000
_cell.length_c   1.000
_cell.angle_alpha   90.00
_cell.angle_beta   90.00
_cell.angle_gamma   90.00
#
_symmetry.space_group_name_H-M   'P 1'
#
loop_
_entity.id
_entity.type
_entity.pdbx_description
1 polymer ?
#
loop_
_entity_poly.entity_id
_entity_poly.type
_entity_poly.pdbx_seq_one_letter_code
_entity_poly.pdbx_strand_id
1 'polypeptide(L)'
;MTYVDLNGDGYEEAVWTDAQGIEGSASGWYSSVVVYSMLPGDTVPRLVQTIASQVDDNSNGQVSLVSASRGGVVVARAEFSEDDAMCCPHADRIEQWRWNGQWLAEDVARRRVLPRREPAPVR
;
A
#
# COMPACT_ATOMS: atom_id res chain seq x y z
N MET A 1 2.49 10.64 1.39
CA MET A 1 2.21 10.68 2.84
C MET A 1 0.93 11.46 3.07
N THR A 2 0.10 11.01 4.00
CA THR A 2 -1.15 11.67 4.40
C THR A 2 -1.42 11.38 5.88
N TYR A 3 -2.16 12.26 6.56
CA TYR A 3 -2.60 12.10 7.94
C TYR A 3 -4.13 12.05 7.95
N VAL A 4 -4.69 11.08 8.64
CA VAL A 4 -6.14 10.91 8.72
C VAL A 4 -6.55 10.10 9.95
N ASP A 5 -7.62 10.52 10.61
CA ASP A 5 -8.30 9.75 11.66
C ASP A 5 -9.03 8.54 11.04
N LEU A 6 -8.36 7.38 11.03
CA LEU A 6 -8.87 6.12 10.46
C LEU A 6 -9.80 5.38 11.42
N ASN A 7 -9.54 5.52 12.72
CA ASN A 7 -10.20 4.72 13.77
C ASN A 7 -11.37 5.48 14.44
N GLY A 8 -11.49 6.79 14.22
CA GLY A 8 -12.52 7.66 14.75
C GLY A 8 -12.28 8.19 16.17
N ASP A 9 -11.06 8.08 16.71
CA ASP A 9 -10.71 8.47 18.08
C ASP A 9 -10.34 9.95 18.24
N GLY A 10 -10.29 10.69 17.13
CA GLY A 10 -9.94 12.11 17.09
C GLY A 10 -8.45 12.41 16.94
N TYR A 11 -7.61 11.40 16.80
CA TYR A 11 -6.19 11.53 16.46
C TYR A 11 -5.93 10.97 15.06
N GLU A 12 -5.04 11.62 14.33
CA GLU A 12 -4.73 11.20 12.97
C GLU A 12 -3.67 10.09 12.96
N GLU A 13 -3.91 9.06 12.16
CA GLU A 13 -2.87 8.13 11.73
C GLU A 13 -2.09 8.70 10.56
N ALA A 14 -0.78 8.49 10.58
CA ALA A 14 0.11 8.77 9.47
C ALA A 14 0.15 7.56 8.53
N VAL A 15 -0.15 7.79 7.25
CA VAL A 15 -0.18 6.77 6.19
C VAL A 15 0.78 7.16 5.07
N TRP A 16 1.72 6.28 4.74
CA TRP A 16 2.64 6.52 3.62
C TRP A 16 3.13 5.23 2.97
N THR A 17 3.62 5.37 1.73
CA THR A 17 4.34 4.31 1.04
C THR A 17 5.77 4.30 1.54
N ASP A 18 6.18 3.19 2.14
CA ASP A 18 7.55 2.88 2.51
C ASP A 18 8.22 2.10 1.37
N ALA A 19 9.48 2.43 1.09
CA ALA A 19 10.25 1.85 0.00
C ALA A 19 11.66 1.53 0.51
N GLN A 20 12.07 0.26 0.39
CA GLN A 20 13.34 -0.23 0.91
C GLN A 20 14.12 -0.93 -0.19
N GLY A 21 15.37 -0.51 -0.42
CA GLY A 21 16.26 -1.17 -1.38
C GLY A 21 16.56 -2.62 -0.97
N ILE A 22 16.66 -3.51 -1.95
CA ILE A 22 17.06 -4.90 -1.73
C ILE A 22 18.59 -4.97 -1.75
N GLU A 23 19.21 -5.40 -0.64
CA GLU A 23 20.66 -5.59 -0.57
C GLU A 23 21.13 -6.59 -1.65
N GLY A 24 22.19 -6.24 -2.37
CA GLY A 24 22.71 -7.06 -3.47
C GLY A 24 21.91 -6.95 -4.78
N SER A 25 20.83 -6.16 -4.82
CA SER A 25 20.13 -5.84 -6.06
C SER A 25 20.68 -4.57 -6.69
N ALA A 26 20.78 -4.54 -8.03
CA ALA A 26 21.21 -3.35 -8.76
C ALA A 26 20.16 -2.23 -8.73
N SER A 27 18.86 -2.60 -8.75
CA SER A 27 17.75 -1.62 -8.82
C SER A 27 16.48 -2.07 -8.09
N GLY A 28 16.48 -3.26 -7.48
CA GLY A 28 15.30 -3.79 -6.80
C GLY A 28 15.04 -3.09 -5.46
N TRP A 29 13.77 -2.91 -5.16
CA TRP A 29 13.28 -2.38 -3.90
C TRP A 29 11.91 -2.97 -3.58
N TYR A 30 11.64 -3.16 -2.28
CA TYR A 30 10.33 -3.55 -1.75
C TYR A 30 9.50 -2.31 -1.45
N SER A 31 8.20 -2.36 -1.73
CA SER A 31 7.24 -1.33 -1.31
C SER A 31 6.23 -1.86 -0.32
N SER A 32 5.87 -1.05 0.67
CA SER A 32 4.70 -1.30 1.51
C SER A 32 3.94 -0.01 1.77
N VAL A 33 2.68 -0.11 2.21
CA VAL A 33 1.98 1.02 2.82
C VAL A 33 1.95 0.79 4.31
N VAL A 34 2.53 1.72 5.06
CA VAL A 34 2.60 1.66 6.52
C VAL A 34 1.67 2.67 7.15
N VAL A 35 1.09 2.28 8.28
CA VAL A 35 0.17 3.09 9.09
C VAL A 35 0.72 3.18 10.49
N TYR A 36 0.97 4.40 10.95
CA TYR A 36 1.41 4.69 12.30
C TYR A 36 0.39 5.56 13.03
N SER A 37 0.23 5.31 14.32
CA SER A 37 -0.56 6.15 15.22
C SER A 37 0.33 6.80 16.28
N MET A 38 -0.08 7.97 16.76
CA MET A 38 0.60 8.68 17.83
C MET A 38 -0.46 9.33 18.73
N LEU A 39 -0.70 8.73 19.89
CA LEU A 39 -1.67 9.23 20.87
C LEU A 39 -1.06 10.32 21.76
N PRO A 40 -1.86 11.13 22.45
CA PRO A 40 -1.34 12.09 23.43
C PRO A 40 -0.45 11.41 24.47
N GLY A 41 0.76 11.94 24.63
CA GLY A 41 1.76 11.40 25.55
C GLY A 41 2.65 10.31 24.95
N ASP A 42 2.38 9.83 23.73
CA ASP A 42 3.33 8.99 23.02
C ASP A 42 4.57 9.80 22.65
N THR A 43 5.75 9.19 22.85
CA THR A 43 7.05 9.74 22.41
C THR A 43 7.60 9.02 21.19
N VAL A 44 7.01 7.87 20.84
CA VAL A 44 7.39 7.03 19.70
C VAL A 44 6.11 6.62 18.95
N PRO A 45 6.02 6.84 17.63
CA PRO A 45 4.89 6.38 16.85
C PRO A 45 4.74 4.86 16.91
N ARG A 46 3.50 4.39 17.03
CA ARG A 46 3.19 2.95 17.08
C ARG A 46 2.83 2.49 15.67
N LEU A 47 3.52 1.46 15.17
CA LEU A 47 3.14 0.81 13.92
C LEU A 47 1.80 0.08 14.15
N VAL A 48 0.78 0.49 13.40
CA VAL A 48 -0.57 -0.07 13.45
C VAL A 48 -0.72 -1.17 12.42
N GLN A 49 -0.26 -0.92 11.19
CA GLN A 49 -0.42 -1.84 10.08
C GLN A 49 0.73 -1.67 9.09
N THR A 50 1.19 -2.80 8.55
CA THR A 50 1.93 -2.84 7.29
C THR A 50 1.07 -3.57 6.26
N ILE A 51 0.80 -2.91 5.14
CA ILE A 51 0.20 -3.48 3.94
C ILE A 51 1.36 -3.74 2.97
N ALA A 52 2.00 -4.90 3.12
CA ALA A 52 3.19 -5.26 2.36
C ALA A 52 2.85 -5.83 0.98
N SER A 53 3.85 -5.91 0.10
CA SER A 53 3.85 -6.78 -1.09
C SER A 53 3.81 -8.26 -0.72
N GLN A 54 3.60 -9.16 -1.70
CA GLN A 54 3.62 -10.61 -1.42
C GLN A 54 5.04 -11.09 -1.15
N VAL A 55 5.18 -12.21 -0.44
CA VAL A 55 6.46 -12.92 -0.28
C VAL A 55 6.96 -13.26 -1.70
N ASP A 56 8.25 -13.00 -1.97
CA ASP A 56 8.92 -13.05 -3.29
C ASP A 56 8.86 -11.79 -4.17
N ASP A 57 8.49 -10.63 -3.61
CA ASP A 57 8.56 -9.32 -4.29
C ASP A 57 10.01 -8.85 -4.55
N ASN A 58 10.65 -9.37 -5.57
CA ASN A 58 11.94 -8.89 -6.07
C ASN A 58 11.82 -7.67 -7.02
N SER A 59 10.69 -6.95 -7.03
CA SER A 59 10.36 -6.03 -8.11
C SER A 59 9.96 -4.64 -7.65
N ASN A 60 10.71 -3.64 -8.12
CA ASN A 60 10.36 -2.24 -8.41
C ASN A 60 9.11 -1.57 -7.77
N GLY A 61 8.75 -1.92 -6.53
CA GLY A 61 7.51 -1.50 -5.89
C GLY A 61 6.24 -2.12 -6.49
N GLN A 62 5.68 -3.10 -5.79
CA GLN A 62 4.42 -3.73 -6.16
C GLN A 62 3.19 -3.19 -5.43
N VAL A 63 3.34 -2.29 -4.46
CA VAL A 63 2.23 -1.73 -3.67
C VAL A 63 2.39 -0.22 -3.57
N SER A 64 1.34 0.52 -3.91
CA SER A 64 1.31 1.98 -3.83
C SER A 64 0.08 2.47 -3.09
N LEU A 65 0.24 3.56 -2.33
CA LEU A 65 -0.88 4.25 -1.70
C LEU A 65 -1.65 5.04 -2.77
N VAL A 66 -2.93 4.70 -2.98
CA VAL A 66 -3.81 5.43 -3.89
C VAL A 66 -4.49 6.58 -3.15
N SER A 67 -5.02 6.31 -1.95
CA SER A 67 -5.65 7.32 -1.10
C SER A 67 -5.76 6.84 0.34
N ALA A 68 -5.89 7.75 1.29
CA ALA A 68 -6.38 7.44 2.62
C ALA A 68 -7.46 8.47 3.01
N SER A 69 -8.48 8.00 3.71
CA SER A 69 -9.58 8.82 4.23
C SER A 69 -10.13 8.15 5.49
N ARG A 70 -11.07 8.79 6.18
CA ARG A 70 -11.82 8.16 7.27
C ARG A 70 -12.56 6.87 6.84
N GLY A 71 -12.80 6.70 5.54
CA GLY A 71 -13.34 5.47 4.97
C GLY A 71 -12.35 4.30 4.88
N GLY A 72 -11.07 4.52 5.20
CA GLY A 72 -9.98 3.55 5.12
C GLY A 72 -8.84 3.95 4.18
N VAL A 73 -7.92 3.01 3.99
CA VAL A 73 -6.76 3.12 3.11
C VAL A 73 -7.05 2.37 1.80
N VAL A 74 -6.76 2.99 0.66
CA VAL A 74 -6.86 2.36 -0.66
C VAL A 74 -5.46 2.20 -1.22
N VAL A 75 -5.10 0.98 -1.60
CA VAL A 75 -3.82 0.66 -2.22
C VAL A 75 -4.03 0.05 -3.59
N ALA A 76 -3.06 0.26 -4.49
CA ALA A 76 -2.95 -0.46 -5.74
C ALA A 76 -1.78 -1.43 -5.62
N ARG A 77 -2.06 -2.71 -5.88
CA ARG A 77 -1.08 -3.78 -5.88
C ARG A 77 -0.90 -4.34 -7.29
N ALA A 78 0.33 -4.51 -7.74
CA ALA A 78 0.64 -5.17 -8.99
C ALA A 78 0.05 -6.60 -9.05
N GLU A 79 -0.57 -6.93 -10.18
CA GLU A 79 -1.04 -8.28 -10.51
C GLU A 79 -0.24 -8.83 -11.69
N PHE A 80 0.26 -10.05 -11.51
CA PHE A 80 1.09 -10.73 -12.49
C PHE A 80 0.38 -11.98 -13.02
N SER A 81 0.54 -12.21 -14.31
CA SER A 81 0.25 -13.50 -14.95
C SER A 81 1.55 -14.27 -15.17
N GLU A 82 1.46 -15.57 -15.52
CA GLU A 82 2.65 -16.35 -15.91
C GLU A 82 3.35 -15.79 -17.16
N ASP A 83 2.63 -15.04 -17.99
CA ASP A 83 3.15 -14.41 -19.21
C ASP A 83 3.80 -13.03 -18.95
N ASP A 84 3.65 -12.49 -17.75
CA ASP A 84 4.18 -11.16 -17.43
C ASP A 84 5.66 -11.22 -17.10
N ALA A 85 6.42 -10.26 -17.64
CA ALA A 85 7.74 -9.98 -17.10
C ALA A 85 7.60 -9.36 -15.70
N MET A 86 8.50 -9.71 -14.77
CA MET A 86 8.48 -9.22 -13.38
C MET A 86 8.51 -7.68 -13.24
N CYS A 87 8.97 -6.97 -14.27
CA CYS A 87 8.94 -5.50 -14.32
C CYS A 87 7.56 -4.91 -14.62
N CYS A 88 6.68 -5.72 -15.19
CA CYS A 88 5.68 -5.27 -16.13
C CYS A 88 4.36 -6.03 -15.90
N PRO A 89 3.76 -5.87 -14.71
CA PRO A 89 2.47 -6.47 -14.40
C PRO A 89 1.39 -5.95 -15.35
N HIS A 90 0.50 -6.82 -15.80
CA HIS A 90 -0.58 -6.47 -16.72
C HIS A 90 -1.70 -5.64 -16.05
N ALA A 91 -1.83 -5.71 -14.72
CA ALA A 91 -2.92 -5.08 -13.99
C ALA A 91 -2.51 -4.61 -12.59
N ASP A 92 -3.39 -3.80 -12.00
CA ASP A 92 -3.38 -3.47 -10.58
C ASP A 92 -4.64 -4.00 -9.89
N ARG A 93 -4.45 -4.73 -8.80
CA ARG A 93 -5.48 -5.03 -7.81
C ARG A 93 -5.63 -3.85 -6.86
N ILE A 94 -6.78 -3.20 -6.91
CA ILE A 94 -7.19 -2.15 -5.99
C ILE A 94 -7.81 -2.81 -4.75
N GLU A 95 -7.19 -2.57 -3.60
CA GLU A 95 -7.59 -3.09 -2.30
C GLU A 95 -8.07 -1.93 -1.41
N GLN A 96 -9.20 -2.10 -0.74
CA GLN A 96 -9.68 -1.16 0.28
C GLN A 96 -9.50 -1.80 1.66
N TRP A 97 -8.80 -1.11 2.55
CA TRP A 97 -8.50 -1.54 3.91
C TRP A 97 -9.25 -0.65 4.90
N ARG A 98 -10.08 -1.23 5.76
CA ARG A 98 -10.98 -0.51 6.66
C ARG A 98 -10.73 -0.90 8.11
N TRP A 99 -10.89 0.06 9.01
CA TRP A 99 -10.82 -0.20 10.43
C TRP A 99 -11.97 -1.13 10.83
N ASN A 100 -11.66 -2.26 11.47
CA ASN A 100 -12.66 -3.22 11.96
C ASN A 100 -12.95 -3.06 13.46
N GLY A 101 -12.41 -2.02 14.09
CA GLY A 101 -12.45 -1.79 15.54
C GLY A 101 -11.13 -2.10 16.24
N GLN A 102 -10.21 -2.81 15.59
CA GLN A 102 -8.96 -3.25 16.22
C GLN A 102 -7.73 -3.13 15.29
N TRP A 103 -7.91 -3.39 13.99
CA TRP A 103 -6.88 -3.20 12.96
C TRP A 103 -7.51 -2.86 11.61
N LEU A 104 -6.67 -2.57 10.62
CA LEU A 104 -7.10 -2.44 9.22
C LEU A 104 -7.26 -3.84 8.61
N ALA A 105 -8.47 -4.16 8.18
CA ALA A 105 -8.76 -5.38 7.44
C ALA A 105 -9.17 -5.05 6.00
N GLU A 106 -8.74 -5.86 5.05
CA GLU A 106 -9.17 -5.70 3.66
C GLU A 106 -10.67 -5.99 3.51
N ASP A 107 -11.39 -5.07 2.87
CA ASP A 107 -12.76 -5.25 2.38
C ASP A 107 -12.71 -5.97 1.02
N VAL A 108 -12.57 -7.30 1.07
CA VAL A 108 -12.41 -8.17 -0.12
C VAL A 108 -13.59 -8.03 -1.09
N ALA A 109 -14.79 -7.70 -0.60
CA ALA A 109 -15.96 -7.49 -1.46
C ALA A 109 -15.81 -6.28 -2.39
N ARG A 110 -14.95 -5.33 -2.03
CA ARG A 110 -14.64 -4.12 -2.81
C ARG A 110 -13.37 -4.23 -3.65
N ARG A 111 -12.64 -5.34 -3.55
CA ARG A 111 -11.46 -5.60 -4.37
C ARG A 111 -11.80 -5.55 -5.86
N ARG A 112 -10.99 -4.84 -6.65
CA ARG A 112 -11.13 -4.78 -8.11
C ARG A 112 -9.78 -4.97 -8.77
N VAL A 113 -9.75 -5.61 -9.93
CA VAL A 113 -8.56 -5.68 -10.78
C VAL A 113 -8.81 -4.75 -11.97
N LEU A 114 -7.88 -3.83 -12.19
CA LEU A 114 -7.92 -2.86 -13.26
C LEU A 114 -6.70 -3.06 -14.16
N PRO A 115 -6.86 -3.13 -15.49
CA PRO A 115 -5.73 -3.15 -16.40
C PRO A 115 -4.84 -1.93 -16.17
N ARG A 116 -3.52 -2.12 -16.16
CA ARG A 116 -2.60 -0.97 -16.18
C ARG A 116 -2.76 -0.28 -17.52
N ARG A 117 -3.07 1.01 -17.51
CA ARG A 117 -3.00 1.80 -18.74
C ARG A 117 -1.53 1.88 -19.14
N GLU A 118 -1.21 1.48 -20.37
CA GLU A 118 0.08 1.83 -20.93
C GLU A 118 0.27 3.35 -20.81
N PRO A 119 1.46 3.82 -20.39
CA PRO A 119 1.77 5.23 -20.50
C PRO A 119 1.57 5.64 -21.96
N ALA A 120 0.85 6.74 -22.18
CA ALA A 120 0.69 7.28 -23.52
C ALA A 120 2.09 7.45 -24.15
N PRO A 121 2.29 7.05 -25.42
CA PRO A 121 3.59 7.22 -26.05
C PRO A 121 3.98 8.69 -26.00
N VAL A 122 5.14 8.96 -25.41
CA VAL A 122 5.75 10.29 -25.42
C VAL A 122 6.03 10.61 -26.89
N ARG A 123 5.36 11.64 -27.42
CA ARG A 123 5.60 12.16 -28.77
C ARG A 123 6.82 13.07 -28.80
#